data_AF-A0ABC8ET14-F1
#
_entry.id   AF-A0ABC8ET14-F1
#
_cell.length_a   1.000
_cell.length_b   1.000
_cell.length_c   1.000
_cell.angle_alpha   90.00
_cell.angle_beta   90.00
_cell.angle_gamma   90.00
#
_symmetry.space_group_name_H-M   'P 1'
#
loop_
_entity.id
_entity.type
_entity.pdbx_description
1 polymer ?
#
loop_
_entity_poly.entity_id
_entity_poly.type
_entity_poly.pdbx_seq_one_letter_code
_entity_poly.pdbx_strand_id
1 'polypeptide(L)'
;MIRWPTILLLFVIASAGWVWAEETAKTAGQKPEVRADLITSDQFIDALRIKGPAGEYPKAKLQALPNTETPQAQVTINILFKSGSTELADDFSVRQVQEAGQALSSDALAGYYFEIAGHTDNVGSEEKNLRLSQERAEAIKQFFINYYGISPERLFARGYGESIPMATNDTDENRAKNRRVVFIRIDKPEMMIKEIEKKME
;
A
#
# COMPACT_ATOMS: atom_id res chain seq x y z
N MET A 1 36.17 -16.32 -5.13
CA MET A 1 36.77 -15.00 -4.81
C MET A 1 35.99 -13.93 -5.52
N ILE A 2 35.01 -13.32 -4.85
CA ILE A 2 34.23 -12.20 -5.39
C ILE A 2 34.37 -11.08 -4.36
N ARG A 3 35.11 -10.04 -4.73
CA ARG A 3 35.37 -8.86 -3.89
C ARG A 3 34.20 -7.90 -4.06
N TRP A 4 33.46 -7.65 -2.99
CA TRP A 4 32.47 -6.58 -2.91
C TRP A 4 33.20 -5.27 -2.54
N PRO A 5 32.86 -4.11 -3.13
CA PRO A 5 33.48 -2.86 -2.72
C PRO A 5 32.96 -2.44 -1.34
N THR A 6 33.87 -2.34 -0.41
CA THR A 6 33.69 -1.78 0.94
C THR A 6 33.46 -0.27 0.79
N ILE A 7 32.24 0.21 1.00
CA ILE A 7 32.01 1.66 1.18
C ILE A 7 32.33 1.97 2.64
N LEU A 8 33.55 2.46 2.85
CA LEU A 8 34.04 2.97 4.13
C LEU A 8 33.53 4.42 4.27
N LEU A 9 32.56 4.65 5.16
CA LEU A 9 32.18 6.01 5.56
C LEU A 9 33.11 6.43 6.72
N LEU A 10 34.17 7.17 6.39
CA LEU A 10 35.09 7.79 7.36
C LEU A 10 34.39 8.96 8.06
N PHE A 11 34.06 8.82 9.35
CA PHE A 11 33.81 9.97 10.22
C PHE A 11 35.15 10.54 10.68
N VAL A 12 35.46 11.75 10.22
CA VAL A 12 36.52 12.58 10.79
C VAL A 12 36.03 13.09 12.13
N ILE A 13 36.64 12.62 13.22
CA ILE A 13 36.46 13.18 14.55
C ILE A 13 37.49 14.30 14.70
N ALA A 14 37.05 15.54 14.64
CA ALA A 14 37.86 16.69 15.06
C ALA A 14 37.16 17.39 16.23
N SER A 15 37.85 17.31 17.36
CA SER A 15 37.67 18.01 18.62
C SER A 15 37.29 19.49 18.48
N ALA A 16 36.11 19.83 18.99
CA ALA A 16 35.83 21.11 19.62
C ALA A 16 34.67 20.90 20.58
N GLY A 17 35.00 20.63 21.85
CA GLY A 17 34.03 20.67 22.92
C GLY A 17 33.57 22.10 23.17
N TRP A 18 32.41 22.19 23.82
CA TRP A 18 31.71 23.39 24.29
C TRP A 18 30.85 24.05 23.20
N VAL A 19 29.57 24.29 23.54
CA VAL A 19 28.42 24.64 22.68
C VAL A 19 27.73 23.38 22.10
N TRP A 20 26.39 23.29 22.19
CA TRP A 20 25.49 22.18 21.76
C TRP A 20 24.97 21.18 22.81
N ALA A 21 24.96 21.51 24.11
CA ALA A 21 24.30 20.66 25.12
C ALA A 21 22.88 21.11 25.52
N GLU A 22 22.36 22.23 24.99
CA GLU A 22 21.09 22.80 25.48
C GLU A 22 19.90 22.61 24.52
N GLU A 23 20.16 22.25 23.25
CA GLU A 23 19.10 22.11 22.23
C GLU A 23 18.62 20.67 22.04
N THR A 24 19.38 19.67 22.53
CA THR A 24 19.01 18.25 22.46
C THR A 24 18.07 17.80 23.59
N ALA A 25 17.91 18.60 24.63
CA ALA A 25 17.03 18.30 25.75
C ALA A 25 15.54 18.65 25.50
N LYS A 26 15.23 19.46 24.48
CA LYS A 26 13.84 19.85 24.14
C LYS A 26 13.13 18.91 23.16
N THR A 27 13.85 18.03 22.48
CA THR A 27 13.27 17.12 21.47
C THR A 27 13.23 15.66 21.89
N ALA A 28 13.74 15.30 23.08
CA ALA A 28 13.80 13.93 23.58
C ALA A 28 12.50 13.42 24.26
N GLY A 29 11.35 14.07 24.01
CA GLY A 29 10.08 13.77 24.69
C GLY A 29 8.86 13.61 23.78
N GLN A 30 8.95 13.87 22.48
CA GLN A 30 7.83 13.63 21.57
C GLN A 30 7.99 12.24 20.94
N LYS A 31 7.27 11.27 21.50
CA LYS A 31 6.92 10.03 20.80
C LYS A 31 6.36 10.47 19.45
N PRO A 32 6.90 10.02 18.30
CA PRO A 32 6.38 10.46 17.00
C PRO A 32 4.88 10.15 16.99
N GLU A 33 4.07 11.20 16.91
CA GLU A 33 2.63 11.09 16.90
C GLU A 33 2.27 10.37 15.60
N VAL A 34 2.00 9.08 15.70
CA VAL A 34 1.56 8.28 14.57
C VAL A 34 0.21 8.85 14.20
N ARG A 35 0.13 9.51 13.03
CA ARG A 35 -1.14 10.07 12.53
C ARG A 35 -2.21 8.97 12.60
N ALA A 36 -3.39 9.30 13.11
CA ALA A 36 -4.46 8.33 13.37
C ALA A 36 -4.99 7.59 12.13
N ASP A 37 -4.63 8.08 10.93
CA ASP A 37 -4.94 7.49 9.63
C ASP A 37 -3.91 6.47 9.13
N LEU A 38 -2.78 6.28 9.83
CA LEU A 38 -1.83 5.21 9.50
C LEU A 38 -2.44 3.85 9.84
N ILE A 39 -2.60 3.00 8.83
CA ILE A 39 -2.97 1.59 9.02
C ILE A 39 -1.68 0.78 9.25
N THR A 40 -1.54 0.14 10.40
CA THR A 40 -0.37 -0.70 10.71
C THR A 40 -0.42 -2.04 9.97
N SER A 41 0.73 -2.70 9.85
CA SER A 41 0.81 -4.04 9.26
C SER A 41 -0.12 -5.05 9.94
N ASP A 42 -0.26 -5.04 11.26
CA ASP A 42 -1.22 -5.88 11.98
C ASP A 42 -2.68 -5.59 11.58
N GLN A 43 -3.05 -4.31 11.47
CA GLN A 43 -4.38 -3.90 11.02
C GLN A 43 -4.65 -4.31 9.56
N PHE A 44 -3.63 -4.23 8.70
CA PHE A 44 -3.68 -4.75 7.33
C PHE A 44 -3.92 -6.25 7.31
N ILE A 45 -3.16 -7.01 8.12
CA ILE A 45 -3.30 -8.45 8.23
C ILE A 45 -4.73 -8.80 8.69
N ASP A 46 -5.24 -8.16 9.73
CA ASP A 46 -6.59 -8.43 10.25
C ASP A 46 -7.68 -8.15 9.20
N ALA A 47 -7.57 -7.02 8.49
CA ALA A 47 -8.53 -6.65 7.46
C ALA A 47 -8.50 -7.59 6.24
N LEU A 48 -7.31 -8.07 5.84
CA LEU A 48 -7.14 -8.98 4.71
C LEU A 48 -7.38 -10.45 5.10
N ARG A 49 -7.42 -10.79 6.40
CA ARG A 49 -7.72 -12.14 6.91
C ARG A 49 -9.19 -12.38 7.20
N ILE A 50 -10.13 -11.56 6.73
CA ILE A 50 -11.56 -11.91 6.82
C ILE A 50 -11.75 -13.29 6.15
N LYS A 51 -11.96 -14.33 6.99
CA LYS A 51 -11.60 -15.77 6.83
C LYS A 51 -10.20 -16.12 7.37
N GLY A 52 -10.19 -16.53 8.64
CA GLY A 52 -8.99 -16.86 9.40
C GLY A 52 -8.17 -18.04 8.83
N PRO A 53 -7.09 -18.46 9.52
CA PRO A 53 -6.10 -19.43 9.03
C PRO A 53 -6.64 -20.87 8.81
N ALA A 54 -7.93 -21.09 8.98
CA ALA A 54 -8.62 -22.37 8.76
C ALA A 54 -9.90 -22.23 7.89
N GLY A 55 -10.13 -21.09 7.23
CA GLY A 55 -11.22 -20.98 6.26
C GLY A 55 -12.66 -20.89 6.81
N GLU A 56 -12.89 -20.77 8.12
CA GLU A 56 -14.24 -20.53 8.65
C GLU A 56 -14.37 -19.20 9.42
N TYR A 57 -15.42 -18.46 9.08
CA TYR A 57 -15.94 -17.35 9.87
C TYR A 57 -16.51 -17.92 11.20
N PRO A 58 -16.43 -17.22 12.34
CA PRO A 58 -17.21 -17.59 13.51
C PRO A 58 -18.70 -17.61 13.13
N LYS A 59 -19.36 -18.77 13.24
CA LYS A 59 -20.78 -18.94 12.87
C LYS A 59 -21.68 -17.86 13.49
N ALA A 60 -21.34 -17.40 14.69
CA ALA A 60 -22.03 -16.32 15.40
C ALA A 60 -22.00 -14.95 14.67
N LYS A 61 -20.96 -14.65 13.87
CA LYS A 61 -20.89 -13.43 13.04
C LYS A 61 -21.57 -13.60 11.67
N LEU A 62 -21.61 -14.81 11.11
CA LEU A 62 -22.31 -15.10 9.84
C LEU A 62 -23.83 -14.97 9.98
N GLN A 63 -24.37 -15.35 11.13
CA GLN A 63 -25.82 -15.31 11.39
C GLN A 63 -26.37 -13.88 11.55
N ALA A 64 -25.49 -12.88 11.67
CA ALA A 64 -25.85 -11.46 11.84
C ALA A 64 -25.67 -10.62 10.57
N LEU A 65 -25.14 -11.19 9.48
CA LEU A 65 -24.97 -10.48 8.21
C LEU A 65 -26.22 -10.71 7.34
N PRO A 66 -26.85 -9.65 6.80
CA PRO A 66 -27.92 -9.82 5.82
C PRO A 66 -27.38 -10.57 4.60
N ASN A 67 -28.11 -11.58 4.13
CA ASN A 67 -27.78 -12.31 2.91
C ASN A 67 -27.75 -11.35 1.71
N THR A 68 -26.56 -10.95 1.27
CA THR A 68 -26.18 -10.64 -0.12
C THR A 68 -24.71 -10.25 -0.14
N GLU A 69 -23.89 -11.04 -0.85
CA GLU A 69 -22.46 -10.85 -1.13
C GLU A 69 -21.52 -10.90 0.10
N THR A 70 -20.61 -11.88 0.13
CA THR A 70 -19.54 -11.90 1.13
C THR A 70 -18.67 -10.65 0.92
N PRO A 71 -18.48 -9.78 1.92
CA PRO A 71 -17.60 -8.63 1.78
C PRO A 71 -16.23 -9.09 1.30
N GLN A 72 -15.71 -8.51 0.22
CA GLN A 72 -14.35 -8.75 -0.22
C GLN A 72 -13.40 -8.21 0.85
N ALA A 73 -12.40 -9.01 1.24
CA ALA A 73 -11.40 -8.57 2.21
C ALA A 73 -10.52 -7.52 1.52
N GLN A 74 -10.68 -6.25 1.91
CA GLN A 74 -9.98 -5.14 1.29
C GLN A 74 -9.51 -4.11 2.32
N VAL A 75 -8.42 -3.42 1.99
CA VAL A 75 -7.88 -2.29 2.75
C VAL A 75 -7.70 -1.11 1.81
N THR A 76 -8.36 0.00 2.12
CA THR A 76 -8.20 1.25 1.37
C THR A 76 -7.20 2.13 2.11
N ILE A 77 -6.17 2.58 1.40
CA ILE A 77 -5.25 3.59 1.91
C ILE A 77 -5.17 4.77 0.96
N ASN A 78 -4.98 5.95 1.56
CA ASN A 78 -4.68 7.15 0.81
C ASN A 78 -3.16 7.26 0.70
N ILE A 79 -2.67 7.29 -0.54
CA ILE A 79 -1.26 7.43 -0.86
C ILE A 79 -1.12 8.69 -1.69
N LEU A 80 -0.31 9.62 -1.23
CA LEU A 80 0.01 10.82 -1.99
C LEU A 80 1.20 10.54 -2.91
N PHE A 81 1.02 10.89 -4.17
CA PHE A 81 2.05 10.86 -5.20
C PHE A 81 2.39 12.27 -5.63
N LYS A 82 3.64 12.51 -6.04
CA LYS A 82 3.99 13.75 -6.70
C LYS A 82 3.14 13.92 -7.96
N SER A 83 2.83 15.17 -8.30
CA SER A 83 1.93 15.49 -9.42
C SER A 83 2.42 14.85 -10.72
N GLY A 84 1.54 14.15 -11.43
CA GLY A 84 1.85 13.45 -12.69
C GLY A 84 2.92 12.36 -12.58
N SER A 85 3.25 11.90 -11.37
CA SER A 85 4.35 10.96 -11.11
C SER A 85 3.88 9.69 -10.39
N THR A 86 4.72 8.66 -10.46
CA THR A 86 4.66 7.43 -9.66
C THR A 86 5.46 7.53 -8.35
N GLU A 87 6.18 8.62 -8.12
CA GLU A 87 6.93 8.87 -6.90
C GLU A 87 6.00 9.28 -5.75
N LEU A 88 6.22 8.72 -4.56
CA LEU A 88 5.49 9.07 -3.35
C LEU A 88 5.83 10.50 -2.90
N ALA A 89 4.82 11.24 -2.44
CA ALA A 89 4.94 12.67 -2.16
C ALA A 89 5.45 13.00 -0.75
N ASP A 90 5.20 12.11 0.23
CA ASP A 90 5.51 12.37 1.63
C ASP A 90 5.90 11.09 2.39
N ASP A 91 6.54 11.29 3.55
CA ASP A 91 6.99 10.22 4.43
C ASP A 91 5.83 9.38 4.98
N PHE A 92 4.64 9.98 5.11
CA PHE A 92 3.44 9.26 5.54
C PHE A 92 3.03 8.22 4.50
N SER A 93 3.00 8.59 3.21
CA SER A 93 2.70 7.68 2.11
C SER A 93 3.75 6.60 1.97
N VAL A 94 5.02 6.94 2.15
CA VAL A 94 6.12 5.97 2.20
C VAL A 94 5.88 4.96 3.32
N ARG A 95 5.60 5.43 4.53
CA ARG A 95 5.34 4.57 5.67
C ARG A 95 4.10 3.70 5.46
N GLN A 96 3.05 4.24 4.88
CA GLN A 96 1.81 3.51 4.64
C GLN A 96 2.01 2.36 3.64
N VAL A 97 2.80 2.58 2.60
CA VAL A 97 3.23 1.55 1.65
C VAL A 97 4.13 0.52 2.32
N GLN A 98 5.01 0.93 3.24
CA GLN A 98 5.86 0.00 3.99
C GLN A 98 5.06 -0.93 4.92
N GLU A 99 4.07 -0.40 5.66
CA GLU A 99 3.19 -1.20 6.51
C GLU A 99 2.39 -2.23 5.69
N ALA A 100 1.92 -1.83 4.50
CA ALA A 100 1.29 -2.75 3.56
C ALA A 100 2.27 -3.84 3.09
N GLY A 101 3.46 -3.47 2.62
CA GLY A 101 4.46 -4.44 2.16
C GLY A 101 4.85 -5.44 3.25
N GLN A 102 5.01 -4.98 4.50
CA GLN A 102 5.27 -5.83 5.65
C GLN A 102 4.11 -6.80 5.93
N ALA A 103 2.88 -6.33 5.86
CA ALA A 103 1.70 -7.20 6.02
C ALA A 103 1.62 -8.27 4.92
N LEU A 104 1.71 -7.87 3.64
CA LEU A 104 1.54 -8.77 2.50
C LEU A 104 2.65 -9.83 2.38
N SER A 105 3.84 -9.55 2.94
CA SER A 105 4.97 -10.49 3.01
C SER A 105 4.95 -11.41 4.22
N SER A 106 4.06 -11.16 5.20
CA SER A 106 3.97 -12.00 6.40
C SER A 106 3.51 -13.42 6.11
N ASP A 107 3.93 -14.37 6.95
CA ASP A 107 3.47 -15.77 6.91
C ASP A 107 1.94 -15.88 6.99
N ALA A 108 1.31 -14.97 7.74
CA ALA A 108 -0.14 -14.90 7.90
C ALA A 108 -0.88 -14.64 6.58
N LEU A 109 -0.21 -14.00 5.61
CA LEU A 109 -0.76 -13.67 4.30
C LEU A 109 -0.09 -14.40 3.12
N ALA A 110 0.90 -15.25 3.38
CA ALA A 110 1.73 -15.90 2.35
C ALA A 110 0.94 -16.73 1.32
N GLY A 111 -0.22 -17.30 1.72
CA GLY A 111 -1.07 -18.11 0.83
C GLY A 111 -2.09 -17.31 0.00
N TYR A 112 -2.13 -15.99 0.13
CA TYR A 112 -3.11 -15.15 -0.56
C TYR A 112 -2.50 -14.36 -1.73
N TYR A 113 -3.39 -14.00 -2.64
CA TYR A 113 -3.15 -13.17 -3.81
C TYR A 113 -3.85 -11.83 -3.62
N PHE A 114 -3.28 -10.76 -4.18
CA PHE A 114 -3.75 -9.40 -3.95
C PHE A 114 -3.83 -8.60 -5.24
N GLU A 115 -4.93 -7.86 -5.40
CA GLU A 115 -5.01 -6.77 -6.36
C GLU A 115 -4.62 -5.45 -5.68
N ILE A 116 -3.77 -4.69 -6.36
CA ILE A 116 -3.40 -3.32 -6.03
C ILE A 116 -4.17 -2.43 -7.02
N ALA A 117 -5.29 -1.89 -6.56
CA ALA A 117 -6.22 -1.10 -7.35
C ALA A 117 -5.90 0.40 -7.20
N GLY A 118 -5.40 1.02 -8.26
CA GLY A 118 -5.11 2.46 -8.31
C GLY A 118 -6.30 3.27 -8.82
N HIS A 119 -6.59 4.40 -8.16
CA HIS A 119 -7.66 5.32 -8.55
C HIS A 119 -7.18 6.78 -8.60
N THR A 120 -7.85 7.59 -9.41
CA THR A 120 -7.66 9.05 -9.49
C THR A 120 -8.96 9.80 -9.18
N ASP A 121 -8.85 11.12 -9.06
CA ASP A 121 -10.01 12.00 -9.22
C ASP A 121 -10.32 12.20 -10.72
N ASN A 122 -11.32 13.04 -11.01
CA ASN A 122 -11.78 13.32 -12.37
C ASN A 122 -11.04 14.49 -13.06
N VAL A 123 -9.88 14.91 -12.55
CA VAL A 123 -9.14 16.04 -13.12
C VAL A 123 -8.28 15.53 -14.27
N GLY A 124 -8.49 16.08 -15.47
CA GLY A 124 -7.76 15.68 -16.68
C GLY A 124 -8.60 14.83 -17.62
N SER A 125 -7.95 14.09 -18.51
CA SER A 125 -8.64 13.18 -19.44
C SER A 125 -8.67 11.77 -18.87
N GLU A 126 -9.78 11.06 -19.07
CA GLU A 126 -9.97 9.67 -18.63
C GLU A 126 -8.80 8.76 -19.01
N GLU A 127 -8.29 8.83 -20.25
CA GLU A 127 -7.16 8.02 -20.71
C GLU A 127 -5.89 8.25 -19.89
N LYS A 128 -5.57 9.52 -19.58
CA LYS A 128 -4.42 9.87 -18.74
C LYS A 128 -4.61 9.38 -17.31
N ASN A 129 -5.82 9.50 -16.79
CA ASN A 129 -6.17 9.06 -15.44
C ASN A 129 -6.06 7.54 -15.31
N LEU A 130 -6.55 6.80 -16.31
CA LEU A 130 -6.39 5.35 -16.39
C LEU A 130 -4.92 4.94 -16.43
N ARG A 131 -4.14 5.52 -17.36
CA ARG A 131 -2.70 5.26 -17.50
C ARG A 131 -1.94 5.56 -16.21
N LEU A 132 -2.15 6.74 -15.61
CA LEU A 132 -1.45 7.15 -14.39
C LEU A 132 -1.80 6.26 -13.20
N SER A 133 -3.06 5.88 -13.05
CA SER A 133 -3.49 4.96 -11.98
C SER A 133 -2.84 3.58 -12.13
N GLN A 134 -2.70 3.08 -13.36
CA GLN A 134 -2.03 1.80 -13.65
C GLN A 134 -0.54 1.88 -13.33
N GLU A 135 0.14 2.94 -13.77
CA GLU A 135 1.58 3.14 -13.50
C GLU A 135 1.88 3.20 -12.00
N ARG A 136 1.02 3.86 -11.22
CA ARG A 136 1.14 3.94 -9.76
C ARG A 136 0.93 2.59 -9.08
N ALA A 137 -0.09 1.84 -9.49
CA ALA A 137 -0.32 0.49 -8.97
C ALA A 137 0.87 -0.44 -9.28
N GLU A 138 1.42 -0.34 -10.49
CA GLU A 138 2.59 -1.11 -10.90
C GLU A 138 3.84 -0.70 -10.11
N ALA A 139 4.06 0.60 -9.87
CA ALA A 139 5.18 1.07 -9.06
C ALA A 139 5.15 0.49 -7.64
N ILE A 140 3.97 0.43 -7.01
CA ILE A 140 3.81 -0.20 -5.68
C ILE A 140 4.08 -1.71 -5.77
N LYS A 141 3.53 -2.41 -6.79
CA LYS A 141 3.80 -3.83 -7.02
C LYS A 141 5.30 -4.10 -7.13
N GLN A 142 6.02 -3.33 -7.93
CA GLN A 142 7.47 -3.48 -8.12
C GLN A 142 8.23 -3.20 -6.82
N PHE A 143 7.82 -2.20 -6.04
CA PHE A 143 8.37 -1.94 -4.71
C PHE A 143 8.20 -3.17 -3.79
N PHE A 144 7.03 -3.79 -3.77
CA PHE A 144 6.77 -4.99 -2.96
C PHE A 144 7.59 -6.21 -3.38
N ILE A 145 7.75 -6.42 -4.68
CA ILE A 145 8.60 -7.50 -5.21
C ILE A 145 10.06 -7.26 -4.77
N ASN A 146 10.58 -6.06 -4.98
CA ASN A 146 12.01 -5.76 -4.80
C ASN A 146 12.44 -5.68 -3.34
N TYR A 147 11.61 -5.12 -2.46
CA TYR A 147 12.00 -4.85 -1.07
C TYR A 147 11.44 -5.86 -0.06
N TYR A 148 10.31 -6.50 -0.38
CA TYR A 148 9.67 -7.49 0.50
C TYR A 148 9.72 -8.91 -0.06
N GLY A 149 10.26 -9.12 -1.26
CA GLY A 149 10.43 -10.45 -1.86
C GLY A 149 9.12 -11.15 -2.16
N ILE A 150 8.01 -10.42 -2.29
CA ILE A 150 6.70 -11.01 -2.60
C ILE A 150 6.72 -11.52 -4.04
N SER A 151 6.30 -12.78 -4.25
CA SER A 151 6.24 -13.36 -5.59
C SER A 151 5.38 -12.50 -6.54
N PRO A 152 5.88 -12.14 -7.74
CA PRO A 152 5.13 -11.31 -8.70
C PRO A 152 3.76 -11.89 -9.08
N GLU A 153 3.62 -13.22 -9.07
CA GLU A 153 2.38 -13.94 -9.38
C GLU A 153 1.28 -13.70 -8.34
N ARG A 154 1.67 -13.30 -7.12
CA ARG A 154 0.73 -12.99 -6.02
C ARG A 154 0.17 -11.58 -6.07
N LEU A 155 0.72 -10.71 -6.93
CA LEU A 155 0.38 -9.29 -6.98
C LEU A 155 -0.14 -8.91 -8.37
N PHE A 156 -1.36 -8.39 -8.42
CA PHE A 156 -2.00 -7.89 -9.63
C PHE A 156 -2.15 -6.38 -9.52
N ALA A 157 -1.50 -5.62 -10.40
CA ALA A 157 -1.66 -4.18 -10.43
C ALA A 157 -2.72 -3.80 -11.46
N ARG A 158 -3.73 -3.03 -11.04
CA ARG A 158 -4.79 -2.56 -11.95
C ARG A 158 -5.10 -1.09 -11.71
N GLY A 159 -5.04 -0.31 -12.77
CA GLY A 159 -5.51 1.06 -12.81
C GLY A 159 -6.98 1.13 -13.17
N TYR A 160 -7.75 1.88 -12.40
CA TYR A 160 -9.17 2.14 -12.67
C TYR A 160 -9.43 3.60 -13.10
N GLY A 161 -8.42 4.46 -13.05
CA GLY A 161 -8.57 5.89 -13.28
C GLY A 161 -9.66 6.49 -12.38
N GLU A 162 -10.55 7.27 -12.98
CA GLU A 162 -11.66 7.96 -12.30
C GLU A 162 -12.98 7.16 -12.28
N SER A 163 -13.00 5.96 -12.87
CA SER A 163 -14.23 5.21 -13.15
C SER A 163 -14.98 4.70 -11.92
N ILE A 164 -14.28 4.59 -10.78
CA ILE A 164 -14.85 4.13 -9.51
C ILE A 164 -14.55 5.18 -8.43
N PRO A 165 -15.34 6.27 -8.34
CA PRO A 165 -15.16 7.28 -7.30
C PRO A 165 -15.69 6.78 -5.94
N MET A 166 -14.97 7.10 -4.86
CA MET A 166 -15.40 6.82 -3.49
C MET A 166 -16.24 7.97 -2.91
N ALA A 167 -16.05 9.18 -3.43
CA ALA A 167 -16.82 10.37 -3.10
C ALA A 167 -17.08 11.20 -4.38
N THR A 168 -18.01 12.15 -4.32
CA THR A 168 -18.25 13.07 -5.45
C THR A 168 -16.99 13.89 -5.75
N ASN A 169 -16.81 14.41 -6.97
CA ASN A 169 -15.60 15.20 -7.29
C ASN A 169 -15.79 16.72 -7.09
N ASP A 170 -16.85 17.11 -6.39
CA ASP A 170 -17.32 18.51 -6.32
C ASP A 170 -16.42 19.40 -5.44
N THR A 171 -15.66 18.79 -4.51
CA THR A 171 -14.75 19.52 -3.61
C THR A 171 -13.35 18.92 -3.60
N ASP A 172 -12.36 19.72 -3.25
CA ASP A 172 -10.95 19.32 -3.20
C ASP A 172 -10.75 18.17 -2.18
N GLU A 173 -11.47 18.21 -1.07
CA GLU A 173 -11.44 17.17 -0.04
C GLU A 173 -11.99 15.85 -0.56
N ASN A 174 -13.09 15.88 -1.33
CA ASN A 174 -13.64 14.66 -1.90
C ASN A 174 -12.78 14.13 -3.07
N ARG A 175 -12.18 15.00 -3.88
CA ARG A 175 -11.18 14.58 -4.89
C ARG A 175 -9.97 13.92 -4.23
N ALA A 176 -9.53 14.42 -3.08
CA ALA A 176 -8.45 13.79 -2.32
C ALA A 176 -8.78 12.36 -1.88
N LYS A 177 -10.04 12.08 -1.51
CA LYS A 177 -10.51 10.72 -1.20
C LYS A 177 -10.47 9.80 -2.42
N ASN A 178 -10.69 10.33 -3.63
CA ASN A 178 -10.70 9.53 -4.86
C ASN A 178 -9.28 9.12 -5.32
N ARG A 179 -8.25 9.91 -4.97
CA ARG A 179 -6.82 9.61 -5.20
C ARG A 179 -6.30 8.61 -4.16
N ARG A 180 -6.67 7.34 -4.32
CA ARG A 180 -6.43 6.27 -3.34
C ARG A 180 -5.88 5.01 -3.99
N VAL A 181 -5.34 4.12 -3.16
CA VAL A 181 -5.01 2.75 -3.54
C VAL A 181 -5.76 1.79 -2.64
N VAL A 182 -6.34 0.74 -3.24
CA VAL A 182 -7.06 -0.31 -2.51
C VAL A 182 -6.30 -1.61 -2.70
N PHE A 183 -6.06 -2.31 -1.60
CA PHE A 183 -5.55 -3.68 -1.60
C PHE A 183 -6.72 -4.62 -1.42
N ILE A 184 -6.95 -5.50 -2.38
CA ILE A 184 -8.08 -6.42 -2.38
C ILE A 184 -7.52 -7.84 -2.37
N ARG A 185 -7.94 -8.66 -1.42
CA ARG A 185 -7.60 -10.09 -1.44
C ARG A 185 -8.40 -10.80 -2.53
N ILE A 186 -7.72 -11.59 -3.34
CA ILE A 186 -8.32 -12.39 -4.39
C ILE A 186 -8.53 -13.82 -3.87
N ASP A 187 -9.79 -14.21 -3.71
CA ASP A 187 -10.16 -15.55 -3.25
C ASP A 187 -10.03 -16.63 -4.36
N LYS A 188 -10.04 -16.22 -5.63
CA LYS A 188 -9.98 -17.11 -6.83
C LYS A 188 -8.96 -16.60 -7.86
N PRO A 189 -7.65 -16.71 -7.57
CA PRO A 189 -6.59 -16.15 -8.41
C PRO A 189 -6.55 -16.76 -9.82
N GLU A 190 -7.01 -18.01 -9.99
CA GLU A 190 -7.04 -18.72 -11.28
C GLU A 190 -7.86 -18.00 -12.36
N MET A 191 -8.87 -17.23 -11.96
CA MET A 191 -9.70 -16.46 -12.89
C MET A 191 -8.95 -15.22 -13.41
N MET A 192 -8.20 -14.55 -12.55
CA MET A 192 -7.39 -13.38 -12.94
C MET A 192 -6.19 -13.78 -13.79
N ILE A 193 -5.54 -14.89 -13.44
CA ILE A 193 -4.41 -15.43 -14.23
C ILE A 193 -4.87 -15.71 -15.66
N LYS A 194 -6.02 -16.38 -15.83
CA LYS A 194 -6.61 -16.63 -17.16
C LYS A 194 -6.98 -15.34 -17.92
N GLU A 195 -7.48 -14.32 -17.23
CA GLU A 195 -7.78 -13.02 -17.87
C GLU A 195 -6.52 -12.37 -18.43
N ILE A 196 -5.40 -12.47 -17.71
CA ILE A 196 -4.11 -11.92 -18.12
C ILE A 196 -3.53 -12.71 -19.28
N GLU A 197 -3.51 -14.05 -19.17
CA GLU A 197 -3.05 -14.93 -20.25
C GLU A 197 -3.80 -14.64 -21.56
N LYS A 198 -5.13 -14.50 -21.50
CA LYS A 198 -5.96 -14.16 -22.66
C LYS A 198 -5.65 -12.77 -23.25
N LYS A 199 -5.23 -11.80 -22.43
CA LYS A 199 -4.85 -10.45 -22.92
C LYS A 199 -3.46 -10.44 -23.57
N MET A 200 -2.65 -11.48 -23.35
CA MET A 200 -1.32 -11.62 -23.93
C MET A 200 -1.33 -12.42 -25.25
N GLU A 201 -2.43 -13.09 -25.58
CA GLU A 201 -2.72 -13.73 -26.88
C GLU A 201 -3.28 -12.74 -27.90
#